data_AF-A0A8C5I2T1-F1
#
_entry.id   AF-A0A8C5I2T1-F1
#
_cell.length_a   1.000
_cell.length_b   1.000
_cell.length_c   1.000
_cell.angle_alpha   90.00
_cell.angle_beta   90.00
_cell.angle_gamma   90.00
#
_symmetry.space_group_name_H-M   'P 1'
#
loop_
_entity.id
_entity.type
_entity.pdbx_description
1 polymer ?
#
loop_
_entity_poly.entity_id
_entity_poly.type
_entity_poly.pdbx_seq_one_letter_code
_entity_poly.pdbx_strand_id
1 'polypeptide(L)'
;MSVGPPSRSSTGWPRRGEVQFGSKYLSGPAKPLTLERAINLYPLTNYTFGTKEPLYEKDSSVAARFQRMREEFDKVGMRRTVEGVLIVHEHRLPHVLLLQFN
;
A
#
# COMPACT_ATOMS: atom_id res chain seq x y z
N MET A 1 -36.38 36.15 -39.37
CA MET A 1 -36.20 34.75 -39.81
C MET A 1 -35.06 34.17 -38.99
N SER A 2 -35.38 33.19 -38.13
CA SER A 2 -34.48 32.54 -37.18
C SER A 2 -33.64 31.45 -37.84
N VAL A 3 -32.41 31.25 -37.36
CA VAL A 3 -31.82 29.92 -37.17
C VAL A 3 -30.94 29.94 -35.91
N GLY A 4 -31.38 29.26 -34.85
CA GLY A 4 -30.60 29.04 -33.64
C GLY A 4 -29.70 27.80 -33.79
N PRO A 5 -28.54 27.74 -33.12
CA PRO A 5 -27.65 26.59 -33.22
C PRO A 5 -28.22 25.36 -32.50
N PRO A 6 -27.87 24.14 -32.95
CA PRO A 6 -28.55 22.91 -32.57
C PRO A 6 -28.29 22.49 -31.12
N SER A 7 -29.37 22.05 -30.48
CA SER A 7 -29.41 21.32 -29.22
C SER A 7 -28.41 20.16 -29.23
N ARG A 8 -27.41 20.21 -28.33
CA ARG A 8 -26.63 19.03 -27.95
C ARG A 8 -27.19 18.52 -26.63
N SER A 9 -27.87 17.37 -26.71
CA SER A 9 -28.21 16.55 -25.55
C SER A 9 -26.91 16.08 -24.88
N SER A 10 -26.52 16.71 -23.77
CA SER A 10 -25.58 16.08 -22.84
C SER A 10 -26.40 15.48 -21.70
N THR A 11 -26.71 14.19 -21.84
CA THR A 11 -27.00 13.34 -20.69
C THR A 11 -25.75 13.38 -19.80
N GLY A 12 -25.84 14.12 -18.69
CA GLY A 12 -24.73 14.40 -17.80
C GLY A 12 -25.18 14.37 -16.35
N TRP A 13 -24.24 14.03 -15.48
CA TRP A 13 -24.36 13.89 -14.03
C TRP A 13 -25.13 15.04 -13.37
N PRO A 14 -25.90 14.76 -12.30
CA PRO A 14 -26.77 15.76 -11.69
C PRO A 14 -25.94 16.93 -11.17
N ARG A 15 -26.15 18.12 -11.75
CA ARG A 15 -25.70 19.39 -11.14
C ARG A 15 -26.54 19.61 -9.89
N ARG A 16 -25.94 19.24 -8.75
CA ARG A 16 -26.49 19.43 -7.41
C ARG A 16 -26.74 20.92 -7.19
N GLY A 17 -28.00 21.25 -6.88
CA GLY A 17 -28.40 22.55 -6.37
C GLY A 17 -27.65 22.91 -5.09
N GLU A 18 -27.47 24.21 -4.89
CA GLU A 18 -26.81 24.83 -3.76
C GLU A 18 -27.38 24.31 -2.43
N VAL A 19 -26.61 23.48 -1.72
CA VAL A 19 -26.87 23.13 -0.33
C VAL A 19 -25.68 23.60 0.50
N GLN A 20 -25.93 24.61 1.32
CA GLN A 20 -25.00 25.14 2.31
C GLN A 20 -24.74 24.07 3.40
N PHE A 21 -23.81 23.15 3.14
CA PHE A 21 -23.23 22.32 4.19
C PHE A 21 -22.00 23.02 4.75
N GLY A 22 -22.11 23.45 6.01
CA GLY A 22 -21.06 24.16 6.74
C GLY A 22 -19.71 23.45 6.70
N SER A 23 -18.66 24.27 6.65
CA SER A 23 -17.25 23.89 6.59
C SER A 23 -16.76 23.16 7.85
N LYS A 24 -17.25 21.94 8.12
CA LYS A 24 -16.83 21.13 9.28
C LYS A 24 -15.57 20.28 9.03
N TYR A 25 -14.98 20.35 7.84
CA TYR A 25 -13.81 19.54 7.44
C TYR A 25 -12.64 20.38 6.91
N LEU A 26 -12.52 21.64 7.33
CA LEU A 26 -11.26 22.35 7.19
C LEU A 26 -10.29 21.77 8.22
N SER A 27 -9.64 20.67 7.85
CA SER A 27 -8.43 20.20 8.52
C SER A 27 -7.49 21.40 8.63
N GLY A 28 -7.17 21.79 9.86
CA GLY A 28 -6.10 22.75 10.13
C GLY A 28 -4.78 22.32 9.46
N PRO A 29 -3.75 23.18 9.44
CA PRO A 29 -2.48 22.89 8.78
C PRO A 29 -1.97 21.52 9.25
N ALA A 30 -1.91 20.56 8.33
CA ALA A 30 -1.45 19.22 8.63
C ALA A 30 0.01 19.31 9.09
N LYS A 31 0.29 18.84 10.30
CA LYS A 31 1.67 18.73 10.80
C LYS A 31 2.52 17.95 9.78
N PRO A 32 3.77 18.33 9.56
CA PRO A 32 4.63 17.63 8.61
C PRO A 32 4.85 16.17 9.06
N LEU A 33 4.48 15.21 8.20
CA LEU A 33 4.61 13.76 8.42
C LEU A 33 6.06 13.26 8.49
N THR A 34 7.02 14.17 8.34
CA THR A 34 8.46 13.92 8.47
C THR A 34 8.94 14.03 9.91
N LEU A 35 8.20 14.71 10.79
CA LEU A 35 8.58 14.96 12.18
C LEU A 35 7.78 14.07 13.14
N GLU A 36 6.47 13.96 12.93
CA GLU A 36 5.58 13.08 13.69
C GLU A 36 4.73 12.25 12.73
N ARG A 37 4.90 10.92 12.78
CA ARG A 37 4.10 9.97 11.98
C ARG A 37 3.37 9.00 12.89
N ALA A 38 2.08 9.25 13.10
CA ALA A 38 1.21 8.32 13.80
C ALA A 38 0.87 7.14 12.89
N ILE A 39 1.07 5.91 13.39
CA ILE A 39 0.69 4.66 12.72
C ILE A 39 -0.25 3.91 13.65
N ASN A 40 -1.42 3.53 13.13
CA ASN A 40 -2.38 2.76 13.89
C ASN A 40 -1.96 1.29 13.92
N LEU A 41 -1.92 0.71 15.12
CA LEU A 41 -1.71 -0.71 15.34
C LEU A 41 -3.02 -1.34 15.82
N TYR A 42 -3.23 -2.60 15.46
CA TYR A 42 -4.39 -3.37 15.89
C TYR A 42 -3.96 -4.65 16.63
N PRO A 43 -4.83 -5.22 17.49
CA PRO A 43 -4.54 -6.46 18.21
C PRO A 43 -4.13 -7.60 17.27
N LEU A 44 -3.18 -8.44 17.69
CA LEU A 44 -2.79 -9.65 16.94
C LEU A 44 -4.00 -10.55 16.63
N THR A 45 -4.96 -10.63 17.55
CA THR A 45 -6.20 -11.41 17.42
C THR A 45 -7.12 -10.94 16.28
N ASN A 46 -6.91 -9.75 15.72
CA ASN A 46 -7.68 -9.26 14.57
C ASN A 46 -7.22 -9.88 13.24
N TYR A 47 -6.12 -10.62 13.24
CA TYR A 47 -5.53 -11.21 12.04
C TYR A 47 -5.61 -12.73 12.11
N THR A 48 -5.98 -13.36 11.00
CA THR A 48 -6.01 -14.82 10.86
C THR A 48 -4.87 -15.29 9.96
N PHE A 49 -4.17 -16.34 10.40
CA PHE A 49 -3.08 -16.94 9.66
C PHE A 49 -3.58 -18.20 8.97
N GLY A 50 -3.85 -18.10 7.67
CA GLY A 50 -4.17 -19.25 6.83
C GLY A 50 -2.92 -20.02 6.42
N THR A 51 -3.11 -21.27 6.03
CA THR A 51 -2.08 -22.08 5.36
C THR A 51 -2.24 -21.98 3.85
N LYS A 52 -1.12 -22.05 3.14
CA LYS A 52 -1.05 -22.14 1.67
C LYS A 52 -0.04 -23.19 1.27
N GLU A 53 -0.03 -23.54 -0.01
CA GLU A 53 1.00 -24.43 -0.57
C GLU A 53 2.42 -23.94 -0.26
N PRO A 54 3.37 -24.84 0.02
CA PRO A 54 4.75 -24.48 0.32
C PRO A 54 5.35 -23.58 -0.76
N LEU A 55 5.94 -22.47 -0.33
CA LEU A 55 6.72 -21.62 -1.21
C LEU A 55 8.20 -22.03 -1.09
N TYR A 56 8.72 -22.67 -2.14
CA TYR A 56 10.12 -23.03 -2.19
C TYR A 56 10.98 -21.81 -2.47
N GLU A 57 12.11 -21.73 -1.77
CA GLU A 57 13.15 -20.77 -2.11
C GLU A 57 13.66 -21.02 -3.53
N LYS A 58 14.00 -19.94 -4.22
CA LYS A 58 14.49 -20.05 -5.59
C LYS A 58 15.87 -20.71 -5.69
N ASP A 59 16.64 -20.72 -4.59
CA ASP A 59 17.99 -21.27 -4.54
C ASP A 59 18.00 -22.45 -3.56
N SER A 60 18.40 -23.62 -4.04
CA SER A 60 18.46 -24.84 -3.22
C SER A 60 19.61 -24.85 -2.21
N SER A 61 20.53 -23.90 -2.31
CA SER A 61 21.67 -23.76 -1.42
C SER A 61 22.22 -22.34 -1.45
N VAL A 62 23.02 -22.02 -0.43
CA VAL A 62 23.79 -20.78 -0.36
C VAL A 62 24.73 -20.61 -1.56
N ALA A 63 25.37 -21.68 -2.04
CA ALA A 63 26.25 -21.64 -3.20
C ALA A 63 25.49 -21.27 -4.48
N ALA A 64 24.33 -21.88 -4.71
CA ALA A 64 23.47 -21.56 -5.87
C ALA A 64 23.00 -20.09 -5.83
N ARG A 65 22.69 -19.57 -4.63
CA ARG A 65 22.31 -18.17 -4.44
C ARG A 65 23.39 -17.18 -4.87
N PHE A 66 24.65 -17.44 -4.50
CA PHE A 66 25.77 -16.60 -4.90
C PHE A 66 26.06 -16.70 -6.40
N GLN A 67 25.99 -17.90 -6.97
CA GLN A 67 26.17 -18.11 -8.40
C GLN A 67 25.15 -17.29 -9.20
N ARG A 68 23.85 -17.38 -8.85
CA ARG A 68 22.82 -16.57 -9.50
C ARG A 68 23.04 -15.07 -9.30
N MET A 69 23.45 -14.63 -8.10
CA MET A 69 23.71 -13.21 -7.84
C MET A 69 24.78 -12.65 -8.77
N ARG A 70 25.83 -13.43 -9.07
CA ARG A 70 26.86 -13.05 -10.03
C ARG A 70 26.34 -13.00 -11.46
N GLU A 71 25.62 -14.03 -11.89
CA GLU A 71 25.06 -14.09 -13.25
C GLU A 71 24.03 -12.99 -13.52
N GLU A 72 23.21 -12.64 -12.52
CA GLU A 72 22.29 -11.49 -12.62
C GLU A 72 23.05 -10.17 -12.66
N PHE A 73 24.12 -10.04 -11.88
CA PHE A 73 24.94 -8.83 -11.89
C PHE A 73 25.54 -8.54 -13.26
N ASP A 74 26.08 -9.57 -13.92
CA ASP A 74 26.68 -9.42 -15.25
C ASP A 74 25.65 -9.05 -16.33
N LYS A 75 24.37 -9.42 -16.15
CA LYS A 75 23.29 -9.18 -17.13
C LYS A 75 22.52 -7.88 -16.90
N VAL A 76 22.17 -7.59 -15.65
CA VAL A 76 21.25 -6.50 -15.28
C VAL A 76 21.84 -5.53 -14.25
N GLY A 77 23.08 -5.74 -13.82
CA GLY A 77 23.77 -4.91 -12.85
C GLY A 77 23.32 -5.15 -11.41
N MET A 78 23.45 -4.13 -10.57
CA MET A 78 23.21 -4.24 -9.13
C MET A 78 21.77 -4.70 -8.81
N ARG A 79 21.64 -5.81 -8.07
CA ARG A 79 20.37 -6.34 -7.58
C ARG A 79 19.68 -5.31 -6.67
N ARG A 80 18.36 -5.19 -6.80
CA ARG A 80 17.50 -4.34 -5.95
C ARG A 80 16.47 -5.22 -5.26
N THR A 81 16.37 -5.12 -3.94
CA THR A 81 15.41 -5.87 -3.10
C THR A 81 14.61 -4.91 -2.23
N VAL A 82 13.39 -5.29 -1.89
CA VAL A 82 12.53 -4.56 -0.95
C VAL A 82 11.99 -5.52 0.10
N GLU A 83 11.87 -5.04 1.32
CA GLU A 83 11.30 -5.78 2.45
C GLU A 83 10.21 -4.94 3.10
N GLY A 84 9.15 -5.60 3.56
CA GLY A 84 8.03 -4.96 4.24
C GLY A 84 8.07 -5.26 5.74
N VAL A 85 7.83 -4.23 6.57
CA VAL A 85 7.69 -4.38 8.02
C VAL A 85 6.21 -4.29 8.37
N LEU A 86 5.66 -5.40 8.86
CA LEU A 86 4.27 -5.46 9.35
C LEU A 86 4.29 -5.43 10.87
N ILE A 87 3.49 -4.54 11.45
CA ILE A 87 3.44 -4.30 12.90
C ILE A 87 2.01 -4.50 13.41
N VAL A 88 1.87 -5.28 14.48
CA VAL A 88 0.63 -5.46 15.25
C VAL A 88 0.89 -5.15 16.72
N HIS A 89 -0.12 -5.21 17.58
CA HIS A 89 0.11 -5.13 19.03
C HIS A 89 -0.54 -6.28 19.80
N GLU A 90 0.05 -6.62 20.93
CA GLU A 90 -0.55 -7.48 21.94
C GLU A 90 -0.21 -6.89 23.31
N HIS A 91 -1.18 -6.78 24.21
CA HIS A 91 -0.98 -6.14 25.53
C HIS A 91 -0.35 -4.73 25.47
N ARG A 92 -0.62 -3.97 24.39
CA ARG A 92 -0.04 -2.64 24.08
C ARG A 92 1.46 -2.64 23.76
N LEU A 93 2.03 -3.81 23.47
CA LEU A 93 3.40 -3.95 23.00
C LEU A 93 3.40 -4.19 21.48
N PRO A 94 4.16 -3.41 20.68
CA PRO A 94 4.27 -3.63 19.25
C PRO A 94 5.04 -4.91 18.93
N HIS A 95 4.57 -5.68 17.96
CA HIS A 95 5.18 -6.92 17.48
C HIS A 95 5.41 -6.83 15.98
N VAL A 96 6.57 -7.30 15.51
CA VAL A 96 6.90 -7.42 14.09
C VAL A 96 6.55 -8.83 13.62
N LEU A 97 5.83 -8.93 12.50
CA LEU A 97 5.54 -10.23 11.89
C LEU A 97 6.75 -10.72 11.09
N LEU A 98 7.17 -11.95 11.36
CA LEU A 98 8.29 -12.60 10.69
C LEU A 98 7.79 -13.84 9.94
N LEU A 99 8.41 -14.13 8.79
CA LEU A 99 8.26 -15.41 8.12
C LEU A 99 9.31 -16.36 8.69
N GLN A 100 8.87 -17.42 9.35
CA GLN A 100 9.75 -18.48 9.81
C GLN A 100 9.90 -19.53 8.71
N PHE A 101 11.15 -19.86 8.38
CA PHE A 101 11.51 -20.96 7.50
C PHE A 101 12.17 -22.05 8.34
N ASN A 102 11.83 -23.31 8.07
CA ASN A 102 12.43 -24.49 8.69
C ASN A 102 13.22 -25.29 7.65
#